data_AF-A0A382EYT9-F1
#
_entry.id   AF-A0A382EYT9-F1
#
_cell.length_a   1.000
_cell.length_b   1.000
_cell.length_c   1.000
_cell.angle_alpha   90.00
_cell.angle_beta   90.00
_cell.angle_gamma   90.00
#
_symmetry.space_group_name_H-M   'P 1'
#
loop_
_entity.id
_entity.type
_entity.pdbx_description
1 polymer ?
#
loop_
_entity_poly.entity_id
_entity_poly.type
_entity_poly.pdbx_seq_one_letter_code
_entity_poly.pdbx_strand_id
1 'polypeptide(L)'
;MYKNSLSYFKKIGTSIPLNELMEESRILRDQKDIPITFSKKVFIPLTMLCRDVCHYCTFAKVPRKLTHPYLRSNEVLDIAKKGEIHQCKEALFTLGEKPELR
;
A
#
# COMPACT_ATOMS: atom_id res chain seq x y z
N MET A 1 5.94 -14.78 29.21
CA MET A 1 4.81 -14.19 28.45
C MET A 1 5.08 -14.38 26.97
N TYR A 2 4.24 -15.11 26.25
CA TYR A 2 4.40 -15.29 24.81
C TYR A 2 4.11 -13.97 24.10
N LYS A 3 5.12 -13.40 23.41
CA LYS A 3 5.05 -12.12 22.68
C LYS A 3 4.00 -12.08 21.53
N ASN A 4 3.26 -13.17 21.31
CA ASN A 4 2.35 -13.34 20.17
C ASN A 4 0.86 -13.29 20.55
N SER A 5 0.50 -12.94 21.78
CA SER A 5 -0.93 -12.75 22.12
C SER A 5 -1.38 -11.32 21.85
N LEU A 6 -2.55 -11.15 21.25
CA LEU A 6 -3.16 -9.82 21.06
C LEU A 6 -3.31 -9.07 22.39
N SER A 7 -3.49 -9.81 23.49
CA SER A 7 -3.54 -9.27 24.86
C SER A 7 -2.24 -8.62 25.31
N TYR A 8 -1.09 -9.11 24.85
CA TYR A 8 0.22 -8.52 25.15
C TYR A 8 0.36 -7.14 24.50
N PHE A 9 0.08 -7.02 23.20
CA PHE A 9 0.15 -5.73 22.50
C PHE A 9 -0.91 -4.73 22.97
N LYS A 10 -2.13 -5.20 23.29
CA LYS A 10 -3.15 -4.34 23.90
C LYS A 10 -2.68 -3.77 25.23
N LYS A 11 -2.09 -4.60 26.09
CA LYS A 11 -1.55 -4.15 27.38
C LYS A 11 -0.53 -3.04 27.17
N ILE A 12 0.44 -3.24 26.27
CA ILE A 12 1.45 -2.24 25.90
C ILE A 12 0.79 -0.92 25.46
N GLY A 13 -0.15 -0.98 24.51
CA GLY A 13 -0.81 0.20 23.96
C GLY A 13 -1.67 0.98 24.95
N THR A 14 -2.11 0.34 26.05
CA THR A 14 -2.92 1.00 27.08
C THR A 14 -2.15 1.37 28.35
N SER A 15 -1.03 0.70 28.62
CA SER A 15 -0.28 0.87 29.88
C SER A 15 0.94 1.77 29.75
N ILE A 16 1.35 2.14 28.53
CA ILE A 16 2.52 2.97 28.28
C ILE A 16 2.07 4.24 27.54
N PRO A 17 2.39 5.44 28.04
CA PRO A 17 2.13 6.69 27.33
C PRO A 17 2.70 6.69 25.91
N LEU A 18 1.99 7.32 24.97
CA LEU A 18 2.37 7.32 23.55
C LEU A 18 3.81 7.84 23.32
N ASN A 19 4.19 8.90 24.03
CA ASN A 19 5.53 9.48 23.95
C ASN A 19 6.63 8.49 24.36
N GLU A 20 6.40 7.69 25.40
CA GLU A 20 7.34 6.64 25.84
C GLU A 20 7.44 5.52 24.80
N LEU A 21 6.31 5.10 24.19
CA LEU A 21 6.33 4.12 23.10
C LEU A 21 7.09 4.62 21.86
N MET A 22 6.91 5.90 21.52
CA MET A 22 7.62 6.53 20.40
C MET A 22 9.13 6.64 20.67
N GLU A 23 9.51 6.92 21.93
CA GLU A 23 10.91 6.94 22.39
C GLU A 23 11.57 5.57 22.21
N GLU A 24 10.96 4.52 22.78
CA GLU A 24 11.46 3.14 22.65
C GLU A 24 11.54 2.69 21.19
N SER A 25 10.53 3.04 20.38
CA SER A 25 10.53 2.74 18.94
C SER A 25 11.67 3.43 18.20
N ARG A 26 12.00 4.67 18.58
CA ARG A 26 13.15 5.39 18.05
C ARG A 26 14.45 4.68 18.42
N ILE A 27 14.64 4.37 19.69
CA ILE A 27 15.85 3.67 20.17
C ILE A 27 16.07 2.38 19.39
N LEU A 28 15.04 1.54 19.25
CA LEU A 28 15.10 0.28 18.51
C LEU A 28 15.41 0.45 17.02
N ARG A 29 14.87 1.49 16.38
CA ARG A 29 15.18 1.82 14.98
C ARG A 29 16.65 2.23 14.84
N ASP A 30 17.12 3.10 15.72
CA ASP A 30 18.45 3.71 15.64
C ASP A 30 19.57 2.72 16.01
N GLN A 31 19.25 1.62 16.71
CA GLN A 31 20.18 0.51 16.94
C GLN A 31 20.76 -0.11 15.67
N LYS A 32 20.06 -0.02 14.53
CA LYS A 32 20.49 -0.66 13.29
C LYS A 32 21.27 0.24 12.33
N ASP A 33 21.50 1.52 12.66
CA ASP A 33 22.17 2.52 11.81
C ASP A 33 21.84 2.39 10.31
N ILE A 34 20.55 2.17 10.01
CA ILE A 34 20.08 1.95 8.63
C ILE A 34 19.76 3.32 8.04
N PRO A 35 20.35 3.70 6.89
CA PRO A 35 19.96 4.92 6.22
C PRO A 35 18.49 4.86 5.82
N ILE A 36 17.76 5.96 6.03
CA ILE A 36 16.40 6.09 5.53
C ILE A 36 16.46 6.16 3.99
N THR A 37 15.91 5.14 3.33
CA THR A 37 15.87 5.07 1.87
C THR A 37 14.51 5.44 1.32
N PHE A 38 14.50 5.92 0.08
CA PHE A 38 13.29 6.28 -0.64
C PHE A 38 13.42 5.80 -2.09
N SER A 39 12.34 5.21 -2.62
CA SER A 39 12.23 4.84 -4.02
C SER A 39 10.91 5.34 -4.60
N LYS A 40 11.02 6.27 -5.54
CA LYS A 40 9.89 6.95 -6.18
C LYS A 40 9.19 5.97 -7.13
N LYS A 41 7.90 5.70 -6.91
CA LYS A 41 7.13 4.73 -7.70
C LYS A 41 6.07 5.43 -8.53
N VAL A 42 5.86 4.96 -9.75
CA VAL A 42 4.68 5.32 -10.55
C VAL A 42 3.58 4.30 -10.31
N PHE A 43 2.36 4.76 -10.09
CA PHE A 43 1.22 3.91 -9.80
C PHE A 43 0.45 3.59 -11.09
N ILE A 44 0.34 2.31 -11.44
CA ILE A 44 -0.31 1.85 -12.67
C ILE A 44 -1.52 0.97 -12.31
N PRO A 45 -2.73 1.54 -12.29
CA PRO A 45 -3.95 0.81 -11.95
C PRO A 45 -4.43 -0.01 -13.15
N LEU A 46 -3.94 -1.25 -13.29
CA LEU A 46 -4.29 -2.15 -14.39
C LEU A 46 -5.79 -2.34 -14.52
N THR A 47 -6.49 -2.39 -13.38
CA THR A 47 -7.94 -2.41 -13.30
C THR A 47 -8.40 -1.88 -11.94
N MET A 48 -9.60 -1.29 -11.91
CA MET A 48 -10.29 -0.95 -10.66
C MET A 48 -11.44 -1.92 -10.34
N LEU A 49 -11.51 -3.05 -11.05
CA LEU A 49 -12.38 -4.15 -10.68
C LEU A 49 -11.78 -4.93 -9.50
N CYS A 50 -12.64 -5.48 -8.66
CA CYS A 50 -12.28 -6.31 -7.52
C CYS A 50 -13.47 -7.19 -7.18
N ARG A 51 -13.30 -8.52 -7.11
CA ARG A 51 -14.35 -9.46 -6.69
C ARG A 51 -14.94 -9.08 -5.33
N ASP A 52 -14.08 -8.64 -4.42
CA ASP A 52 -14.45 -8.40 -3.03
C ASP A 52 -15.10 -7.03 -2.84
N VAL A 53 -15.97 -6.93 -1.83
CA VAL A 53 -16.68 -5.69 -1.47
C VAL A 53 -16.21 -5.23 -0.09
N CYS A 54 -15.11 -4.49 -0.07
CA CYS A 54 -14.58 -3.89 1.16
C CYS A 54 -15.21 -2.50 1.38
N HIS A 55 -15.95 -2.31 2.48
CA HIS A 55 -16.60 -1.02 2.78
C HIS A 55 -15.63 0.17 2.96
N TYR A 56 -14.37 -0.11 3.27
CA TYR A 56 -13.32 0.91 3.39
C TYR A 56 -12.58 1.18 2.07
N CYS A 57 -12.82 0.38 1.01
CA CYS A 57 -12.05 0.48 -0.23
C CYS A 57 -12.65 1.54 -1.16
N THR A 58 -11.89 2.62 -1.37
CA THR A 58 -12.24 3.68 -2.33
C THR A 58 -11.70 3.43 -3.74
N PHE A 59 -10.77 2.48 -3.88
CA PHE A 59 -10.14 2.12 -5.15
C PHE A 59 -11.09 1.36 -6.08
N ALA A 60 -11.75 0.31 -5.57
CA ALA A 60 -12.64 -0.53 -6.35
C ALA A 60 -13.84 0.27 -6.90
N LYS A 61 -14.15 0.08 -8.18
CA LYS A 61 -15.28 0.71 -8.88
C LYS A 61 -16.26 -0.35 -9.38
N VAL A 62 -17.53 0.01 -9.40
CA VAL A 62 -18.57 -0.85 -10.01
C VAL A 62 -18.40 -0.88 -11.54
N PRO A 63 -18.57 -2.04 -12.22
CA PRO A 63 -18.28 -2.19 -13.65
C PRO A 63 -18.94 -1.13 -14.54
N ARG A 64 -20.21 -0.78 -14.28
CA ARG A 64 -20.96 0.22 -15.08
C ARG A 64 -20.32 1.63 -15.11
N LYS A 65 -19.44 1.96 -14.16
CA LYS A 65 -18.74 3.24 -14.11
C LYS A 65 -17.43 3.25 -14.90
N LEU A 66 -17.00 2.11 -15.44
CA LEU A 66 -15.75 1.97 -16.17
C LEU A 66 -16.05 1.83 -17.66
N THR A 67 -15.49 2.71 -18.48
CA THR A 67 -15.57 2.62 -19.95
C THR A 67 -14.67 1.48 -20.47
N HIS A 68 -13.47 1.36 -19.90
CA HIS A 68 -12.53 0.28 -20.15
C HIS A 68 -12.10 -0.32 -18.80
N PRO A 69 -12.58 -1.52 -18.45
CA PRO A 69 -12.30 -2.11 -17.13
C PRO A 69 -10.84 -2.48 -16.90
N TYR A 70 -10.05 -2.64 -17.99
CA TYR A 70 -8.62 -2.93 -17.95
C TYR A 70 -7.86 -1.93 -18.83
N LEU A 71 -6.67 -1.55 -18.38
CA LEU A 71 -5.72 -0.84 -19.23
C LEU A 71 -5.19 -1.78 -20.32
N ARG A 72 -5.05 -1.27 -21.53
CA ARG A 72 -4.27 -1.92 -22.60
C ARG A 72 -2.78 -1.71 -22.38
N SER A 73 -1.97 -2.55 -23.02
CA SER A 73 -0.51 -2.49 -22.88
C SER A 73 0.09 -1.13 -23.24
N ASN A 74 -0.44 -0.44 -24.26
CA ASN A 74 0.02 0.91 -24.62
C ASN A 74 -0.30 1.93 -23.53
N GLU A 75 -1.48 1.86 -22.91
CA GLU A 75 -1.88 2.76 -21.81
C GLU A 75 -1.00 2.54 -20.57
N VAL A 76 -0.63 1.28 -20.29
CA VAL A 76 0.35 0.94 -19.24
C VAL A 76 1.71 1.59 -19.54
N LEU A 77 2.21 1.45 -20.76
CA LEU A 77 3.48 2.04 -21.18
C LEU A 77 3.45 3.57 -21.12
N ASP A 78 2.34 4.20 -21.48
CA ASP A 78 2.18 5.65 -21.42
C ASP A 78 2.24 6.17 -19.97
N ILE A 79 1.63 5.46 -19.02
CA ILE A 79 1.75 5.81 -17.59
C ILE A 79 3.18 5.58 -17.10
N ALA A 80 3.81 4.47 -17.48
CA ALA A 80 5.20 4.17 -17.09
C ALA A 80 6.17 5.25 -17.60
N LYS A 81 6.03 5.69 -18.86
CA LYS A 81 6.82 6.79 -19.44
C LYS A 81 6.60 8.12 -18.73
N LYS A 82 5.36 8.44 -18.33
CA LYS A 82 5.09 9.61 -17.48
C LYS A 82 5.82 9.50 -16.14
N GLY A 83 5.82 8.31 -15.54
CA GLY A 83 6.60 8.01 -14.34
C GLY A 83 8.11 8.25 -14.53
N GLU A 84 8.66 7.75 -15.64
CA GLU A 84 10.07 7.94 -16.01
C GLU A 84 10.42 9.43 -16.16
N ILE A 85 9.58 10.23 -16.83
CA ILE A 85 9.75 11.69 -16.94
C ILE A 85 9.82 12.34 -15.55
N HIS A 86 9.07 11.81 -14.57
CA HIS A 86 9.10 12.23 -13.17
C HIS A 86 10.17 11.54 -12.32
N GLN A 87 11.10 10.82 -12.95
CA GLN A 87 12.22 10.09 -12.33
C GLN A 87 11.77 9.00 -11.34
N CYS A 88 10.59 8.41 -11.54
CA CYS A 88 10.21 7.19 -10.85
C CYS A 88 11.19 6.06 -11.21
N LYS A 89 11.57 5.27 -10.20
CA LYS A 89 12.51 4.15 -10.30
C LYS A 89 11.79 2.79 -10.36
N GLU A 90 10.54 2.75 -9.93
CA GLU A 90 9.74 1.54 -9.89
C GLU A 90 8.35 1.78 -10.48
N ALA A 91 7.79 0.75 -11.11
CA ALA A 91 6.40 0.70 -11.54
C ALA A 91 5.61 -0.18 -10.57
N LEU A 92 4.63 0.40 -9.90
CA LEU A 92 3.75 -0.31 -8.98
C LEU A 92 2.42 -0.61 -9.70
N PHE A 93 2.27 -1.87 -10.12
CA PHE A 93 1.00 -2.35 -10.66
C PHE A 93 -0.01 -2.57 -9.55
N THR A 94 -1.22 -2.05 -9.74
CA THR A 94 -2.31 -2.23 -8.80
C THR A 94 -3.58 -2.70 -9.50
N LEU A 95 -4.27 -3.60 -8.82
CA LEU A 95 -5.46 -4.29 -9.27
C LEU A 95 -6.23 -4.79 -8.04
N GLY A 96 -7.53 -5.01 -8.20
CA GLY A 96 -8.29 -5.70 -7.18
C GLY A 96 -8.01 -7.21 -7.15
N GLU A 97 -8.59 -7.87 -6.16
CA GLU A 97 -8.56 -9.33 -6.05
C GLU A 97 -9.48 -9.97 -7.10
N LYS A 98 -8.94 -10.90 -7.90
CA LYS A 98 -9.66 -11.65 -8.96
C LYS A 98 -10.64 -10.78 -9.75
N PRO A 99 -10.14 -9.71 -10.41
CA PRO A 99 -10.97 -8.72 -11.08
C PRO A 99 -11.84 -9.30 -12.21
N GLU A 100 -11.46 -10.46 -12.75
CA GLU A 100 -12.19 -11.22 -13.77
C GLU A 100 -13.53 -11.81 -13.28
N LEU A 101 -13.75 -11.86 -11.96
CA LEU A 101 -14.98 -12.37 -11.34
C LEU A 101 -15.98 -11.26 -10.94
N ARG A 102 -15.78 -10.00 -11.36
CA ARG A 102 -16.49 -8.82 -10.83
C ARG A 102 -17.52 -8.17 -11.75
#